data_AF-A0A840K8T5-F1
#
_entry.id   AF-A0A840K8T5-F1
#
_cell.length_a   1.000
_cell.length_b   1.000
_cell.length_c   1.000
_cell.angle_alpha   90.00
_cell.angle_beta   90.00
_cell.angle_gamma   90.00
#
_symmetry.space_group_name_H-M   'P 1'
#
loop_
_entity.id
_entity.type
_entity.pdbx_description
1 polymer ?
#
loop_
_entity_poly.entity_id
_entity_poly.type
_entity_poly.pdbx_seq_one_letter_code
_entity_poly.pdbx_strand_id
1 'polypeptide(L)'
;MNIKNIVHFIDNELISPTNPISVNFIGAGGTGSKVLTALMEMNHSLIELGHAGLQVRLWDDDIITSGNLGRQRFAESETGLYKSVALINRANR
;
A
#
# COMPACT_ATOMS: atom_id res chain seq x y z
N MET A 1 -26.97 -31.53 -8.34
CA MET A 1 -25.69 -30.89 -7.95
C MET A 1 -25.90 -30.23 -6.60
N ASN A 2 -25.11 -30.59 -5.59
CA ASN A 2 -25.22 -29.98 -4.26
C ASN A 2 -24.43 -28.66 -4.28
N ILE A 3 -25.13 -27.52 -4.32
CA ILE A 3 -24.48 -26.20 -4.33
C ILE A 3 -23.99 -25.94 -2.91
N LYS A 4 -22.67 -25.95 -2.70
CA LYS A 4 -22.07 -25.50 -1.45
C LYS A 4 -22.10 -23.97 -1.42
N ASN A 5 -22.55 -23.40 -0.31
CA ASN A 5 -22.45 -21.95 -0.10
C ASN A 5 -20.97 -21.54 -0.11
N ILE A 6 -20.67 -20.50 -0.90
CA ILE A 6 -19.36 -19.85 -0.88
C ILE A 6 -19.33 -18.97 0.37
N VAL A 7 -18.53 -19.37 1.35
CA VAL A 7 -18.35 -18.64 2.60
C VAL A 7 -16.91 -18.13 2.63
N HIS A 8 -16.74 -16.84 2.90
CA HIS A 8 -15.43 -16.24 3.15
C HIS A 8 -15.18 -16.26 4.66
N PHE A 9 -14.14 -16.98 5.08
CA PHE A 9 -13.69 -16.98 6.47
C PHE A 9 -12.53 -16.00 6.59
N ILE A 10 -12.60 -15.13 7.58
CA ILE A 10 -11.57 -14.16 7.89
C ILE A 10 -11.39 -14.14 9.41
N ASP A 11 -10.15 -13.98 9.86
CA ASP A 11 -9.85 -13.89 11.28
C ASP A 11 -10.48 -12.62 11.87
N ASN A 12 -11.02 -12.70 13.09
CA ASN A 12 -11.57 -11.54 13.78
C ASN A 12 -10.53 -10.44 13.99
N GLU A 13 -9.24 -10.79 14.10
CA GLU A 13 -8.14 -9.83 14.17
C GLU A 13 -8.02 -8.97 12.89
N LEU A 14 -8.64 -9.36 11.78
CA LEU A 14 -8.69 -8.55 10.55
C LEU A 14 -10.02 -7.82 10.36
N ILE A 15 -11.07 -8.18 11.10
CA ILE A 15 -12.40 -7.52 11.02
C ILE A 15 -12.51 -6.39 12.05
N SER A 16 -12.08 -6.66 13.29
CA SER A 16 -12.21 -5.73 14.42
C SER A 16 -10.93 -5.72 15.27
N PRO A 17 -9.79 -5.34 14.68
CA PRO A 17 -8.56 -5.23 15.42
C PRO A 17 -8.57 -4.08 16.42
N THR A 18 -7.81 -4.24 17.51
CA THR A 18 -7.51 -3.14 18.44
C THR A 18 -6.43 -2.19 17.90
N ASN A 19 -5.55 -2.67 17.02
CA ASN A 19 -4.43 -1.90 16.45
C ASN A 19 -4.46 -1.96 14.91
N PRO A 20 -3.87 -0.99 14.19
CA PRO A 20 -3.80 -1.06 12.74
C PRO A 20 -3.14 -2.36 12.24
N ILE A 21 -3.62 -2.92 11.13
CA ILE A 21 -3.07 -4.13 10.55
C ILE A 21 -1.70 -3.81 9.94
N SER A 22 -0.67 -4.53 10.37
CA SER A 22 0.68 -4.36 9.82
C SER A 22 0.81 -4.98 8.43
N VAL A 23 1.22 -4.18 7.45
CA VAL A 23 1.43 -4.60 6.07
C VAL A 23 2.89 -4.35 5.68
N ASN A 24 3.65 -5.42 5.47
CA ASN A 24 4.97 -5.31 4.84
C ASN A 24 4.81 -5.31 3.33
N PHE A 25 5.13 -4.19 2.71
CA PHE A 25 4.95 -3.97 1.29
C PHE A 25 6.32 -3.93 0.59
N ILE A 26 6.58 -4.87 -0.32
CA ILE A 26 7.89 -5.04 -0.96
C ILE A 26 7.80 -4.61 -2.43
N GLY A 27 8.61 -3.63 -2.80
CA GLY A 27 8.69 -3.08 -4.15
C GLY A 27 7.88 -1.78 -4.31
N ALA A 28 8.59 -0.73 -4.71
CA ALA A 28 8.11 0.62 -4.97
C ALA A 28 8.19 0.99 -6.47
N GLY A 29 8.29 0.00 -7.35
CA GLY A 29 8.29 0.19 -8.80
C GLY A 29 6.92 0.59 -9.38
N GLY A 30 6.70 0.30 -10.67
CA GLY A 30 5.46 0.67 -11.38
C GLY A 30 4.20 0.08 -10.73
N THR A 31 4.19 -1.23 -10.49
CA THR A 31 3.12 -1.92 -9.76
C THR A 31 3.04 -1.43 -8.30
N GLY A 32 4.21 -1.31 -7.67
CA GLY A 32 4.34 -0.84 -6.29
C GLY A 32 3.59 0.47 -6.04
N SER A 33 3.83 1.45 -6.91
CA SER A 33 3.19 2.77 -6.83
C SER A 33 1.66 2.73 -6.96
N LYS A 34 1.09 1.79 -7.74
CA LYS A 34 -0.36 1.64 -7.90
C LYS A 34 -0.98 0.96 -6.69
N VAL A 35 -0.34 -0.11 -6.21
CA VAL A 35 -0.81 -0.86 -5.04
C VAL A 35 -0.75 0.02 -3.79
N LEU A 36 0.28 0.85 -3.62
CA LEU A 36 0.33 1.80 -2.51
C LEU A 36 -0.85 2.77 -2.53
N THR A 37 -1.20 3.33 -3.70
CA THR A 37 -2.38 4.19 -3.83
C THR A 37 -3.65 3.45 -3.40
N ALA A 38 -3.84 2.21 -3.85
CA ALA A 38 -5.01 1.41 -3.44
C ALA A 38 -5.01 1.11 -1.92
N LEU A 39 -3.85 0.87 -1.32
CA LEU A 39 -3.73 0.70 0.14
C LEU A 39 -4.09 1.98 0.90
N MET A 40 -3.74 3.16 0.37
CA MET A 40 -4.15 4.44 0.98
C MET A 40 -5.67 4.63 0.92
N GLU A 41 -6.28 4.41 -0.24
CA GLU A 41 -7.73 4.50 -0.44
C GLU A 41 -8.49 3.50 0.46
N MET A 42 -7.97 2.28 0.57
CA MET A 42 -8.49 1.26 1.48
C MET A 42 -8.34 1.67 2.94
N ASN A 43 -7.17 2.16 3.35
CA ASN A 43 -6.94 2.62 4.72
C ASN A 43 -7.89 3.76 5.10
N HIS A 44 -8.07 4.74 4.21
CA HIS A 44 -9.03 5.83 4.43
C HIS A 44 -10.44 5.28 4.64
N SER A 45 -10.89 4.37 3.77
CA SER A 45 -12.22 3.76 3.86
C SER A 45 -12.39 2.94 5.15
N LEU A 46 -11.37 2.19 5.56
CA LEU A 46 -11.37 1.41 6.81
C LEU A 46 -11.54 2.34 8.02
N ILE A 47 -10.76 3.43 8.08
CA ILE A 47 -10.83 4.39 9.18
C ILE A 47 -12.22 5.04 9.27
N GLU A 48 -12.80 5.48 8.15
CA GLU A 48 -14.14 6.06 8.11
C GLU A 48 -15.23 5.08 8.56
N LEU A 49 -15.02 3.78 8.40
CA LEU A 49 -15.92 2.71 8.87
C LEU A 49 -15.67 2.31 10.34
N GLY A 50 -14.78 3.00 11.06
CA GLY A 50 -14.45 2.72 12.46
C GLY A 50 -13.48 1.57 12.67
N HIS A 51 -12.82 1.09 11.60
CA HIS A 51 -11.75 0.09 11.69
C HIS A 51 -10.42 0.76 12.05
N ALA A 52 -9.49 0.04 12.70
CA ALA A 52 -8.18 0.56 13.09
C ALA A 52 -7.23 0.91 11.92
N GLY A 53 -7.66 0.74 10.66
CA GLY A 53 -6.84 0.98 9.47
C GLY A 53 -5.63 0.03 9.28
N LEU A 54 -4.64 0.51 8.52
CA LEU A 54 -3.43 -0.19 8.11
C LEU A 54 -2.17 0.57 8.56
N GLN A 55 -1.16 -0.17 9.01
CA GLN A 55 0.21 0.32 9.19
C GLN A 55 1.11 -0.29 8.11
N VAL A 56 1.44 0.51 7.10
CA VAL A 56 2.22 0.04 5.94
C VAL A 56 3.70 0.33 6.12
N ARG A 57 4.55 -0.69 5.91
CA ARG A 57 6.01 -0.56 5.81
C ARG A 57 6.45 -0.92 4.41
N LEU A 58 6.90 0.09 3.66
CA LEU A 58 7.37 -0.08 2.28
C LEU A 58 8.90 -0.31 2.23
N TRP A 59 9.31 -1.35 1.49
CA TRP A 59 10.69 -1.73 1.28
C TRP A 59 11.03 -1.68 -0.22
N ASP A 60 12.06 -0.92 -0.57
CA ASP A 60 12.66 -0.89 -1.91
C ASP A 60 14.00 -0.14 -1.77
N ASP A 61 15.09 -0.76 -2.21
CA ASP A 61 16.45 -0.23 -2.14
C ASP A 61 16.91 0.43 -3.46
N ASP A 62 16.10 0.40 -4.52
CA ASP A 62 16.41 1.09 -5.75
C ASP A 62 16.29 2.62 -5.58
N ILE A 63 17.18 3.30 -6.28
CA ILE A 63 17.15 4.76 -6.44
C ILE A 63 16.31 5.12 -7.67
N ILE A 64 15.58 6.23 -7.59
CA ILE A 64 14.86 6.80 -8.72
C ILE A 64 15.86 7.39 -9.71
N THR A 65 15.80 6.91 -10.95
CA THR A 65 16.56 7.41 -12.09
C THR A 65 15.63 8.04 -13.13
N SER A 66 16.19 8.79 -14.08
CA SER A 66 15.43 9.39 -15.19
C SER A 66 14.59 8.37 -15.97
N GLY A 67 15.11 7.14 -16.14
CA GLY A 67 14.39 6.04 -16.80
C GLY A 67 13.17 5.52 -16.04
N ASN A 68 12.94 5.95 -14.79
CA ASN A 68 11.75 5.60 -14.02
C ASN A 68 10.59 6.58 -14.24
N LEU A 69 10.87 7.86 -14.52
CA LEU A 69 9.87 8.95 -14.56
C LEU A 69 8.72 8.69 -15.56
N GLY A 70 9.02 8.05 -16.70
CA GLY A 70 8.02 7.78 -17.75
C GLY A 70 7.20 6.51 -17.58
N ARG A 71 7.62 5.56 -16.73
CA ARG A 71 7.00 4.23 -16.60
C ARG A 71 6.60 3.86 -15.17
N GLN A 72 7.00 4.69 -14.22
CA GLN A 72 6.68 4.59 -12.79
C GLN A 72 6.21 5.98 -12.37
N ARG A 73 5.28 6.06 -11.42
CA ARG A 73 4.67 7.33 -11.01
C ARG A 73 5.63 8.15 -10.14
N PHE A 74 6.76 8.59 -10.68
CA PHE A 74 7.72 9.44 -9.99
C PHE A 74 7.80 10.81 -10.65
N ALA A 75 7.97 11.84 -9.83
CA ALA A 75 8.20 13.21 -10.27
C ALA A 75 9.70 13.46 -10.46
N GLU A 76 10.04 14.43 -11.30
CA GLU A 76 11.43 14.80 -11.57
C GLU A 76 12.19 15.19 -10.29
N SER A 77 11.52 15.88 -9.37
CA SER A 77 12.05 16.29 -8.06
C SER A 77 12.35 15.12 -7.11
N GLU A 78 11.89 13.90 -7.43
CA GLU A 78 12.16 12.69 -6.66
C GLU A 78 13.39 11.93 -7.17
N THR A 79 14.01 12.37 -8.28
CA THR A 79 15.21 11.73 -8.85
C THR A 79 16.37 11.76 -7.84
N GLY A 80 17.06 10.63 -7.67
CA GLY A 80 18.13 10.47 -6.70
C GLY A 80 17.67 10.06 -5.30
N LEU A 81 16.36 10.05 -5.02
CA LEU A 81 15.81 9.49 -3.78
C LEU A 81 15.62 7.97 -3.91
N TYR A 82 15.63 7.27 -2.78
CA TYR A 82 15.13 5.89 -2.74
C TYR A 82 13.64 5.86 -3.09
N LYS A 83 13.23 4.90 -3.93
CA LYS A 83 11.84 4.75 -4.36
C LYS A 83 10.89 4.60 -3.16
N SER A 84 11.30 3.82 -2.18
CA SER A 84 10.57 3.62 -0.92
C SER A 84 10.33 4.93 -0.18
N VAL A 85 11.35 5.76 -0.03
CA VAL A 85 11.28 7.07 0.64
C VAL A 85 10.37 8.04 -0.13
N ALA A 86 10.52 8.13 -1.45
CA ALA A 86 9.69 9.02 -2.27
C ALA A 86 8.21 8.64 -2.17
N LEU A 87 7.88 7.35 -2.37
CA LEU A 87 6.50 6.88 -2.33
C LEU A 87 5.87 7.02 -0.94
N ILE A 88 6.57 6.66 0.14
CA ILE A 88 6.01 6.73 1.49
C ILE A 88 5.78 8.18 1.92
N ASN A 89 6.68 9.10 1.56
CA ASN A 89 6.50 10.52 1.86
C ASN A 89 5.33 11.11 1.10
N ARG A 90 5.10 10.67 -0.14
CA ARG A 90 3.94 11.11 -0.92
C ARG A 90 2.63 10.53 -0.38
N ALA A 91 2.66 9.31 0.14
CA ALA A 91 1.49 8.68 0.73
C ALA A 91 1.04 9.31 2.06
N ASN A 92 1.97 9.91 2.82
CA ASN A 92 1.69 10.50 4.13
C ASN A 92 1.50 12.03 4.11
N ARG A 93 1.40 12.64 2.93
CA ARG A 93 1.08 14.07 2.75
C ARG A 93 -0.40 14.23 2.45
#